data_AF-A0A069I5U3-F1
#
_entry.id   AF-A0A069I5U3-F1
#
_cell.length_a   1.000
_cell.length_b   1.000
_cell.length_c   1.000
_cell.angle_alpha   90.00
_cell.angle_beta   90.00
_cell.angle_gamma   90.00
#
_symmetry.space_group_name_H-M   'P 1'
#
loop_
_entity.id
_entity.type
_entity.pdbx_description
1 polymer ?
#
loop_
_entity_poly.entity_id
_entity_poly.type
_entity_poly.pdbx_seq_one_letter_code
_entity_poly.pdbx_strand_id
1 'polypeptide(L)'
;MMKLCLRPLCLVVQTRHLIPARFDGYTVGPVVLVRPGTSAALLAHEQTHARQFWRWLGFNGLLYQVSRRWRLRLELEAYRAQLAVAGSPAALQLSASLSSKYDLDITQEEAYRLLTA
;
A
#
# COMPACT_ATOMS: atom_id res chain seq x y z
N MET A 1 6.62 -10.58 15.95
CA MET A 1 7.80 -11.01 15.15
C MET A 1 8.34 -9.83 14.37
N MET A 2 9.65 -9.69 14.26
CA MET A 2 10.31 -8.65 13.47
C MET A 2 11.14 -9.32 12.38
N LYS A 3 11.08 -8.80 11.15
CA LYS A 3 11.85 -9.30 10.01
C LYS A 3 12.45 -8.12 9.25
N LEU A 4 13.76 -8.16 9.04
CA LEU A 4 14.44 -7.21 8.18
C LEU A 4 14.36 -7.69 6.72
N CYS A 5 13.85 -6.84 5.85
CA CYS A 5 13.90 -7.01 4.40
C CYS A 5 14.94 -6.04 3.84
N LEU A 6 15.79 -6.52 2.94
CA LEU A 6 16.85 -5.70 2.33
C LEU A 6 16.44 -5.13 0.96
N ARG A 7 15.33 -5.61 0.38
CA ARG A 7 14.86 -5.22 -0.96
C ARG A 7 13.33 -5.14 -1.01
N PRO A 8 12.72 -3.97 -0.75
CA PRO A 8 13.36 -2.73 -0.31
C PRO A 8 13.87 -2.84 1.14
N LEU A 9 14.79 -1.95 1.54
CA LEU A 9 15.26 -1.88 2.92
C LEU A 9 14.08 -1.51 3.83
N CYS A 10 13.49 -2.47 4.54
CA CYS A 10 12.41 -2.19 5.45
C CYS A 10 12.38 -3.15 6.63
N LEU A 11 11.90 -2.65 7.77
CA LEU A 11 11.66 -3.45 8.96
C LEU A 11 10.19 -3.84 9.01
N VAL A 12 9.89 -5.12 8.78
CA VAL A 12 8.54 -5.66 8.91
C VAL A 12 8.31 -6.04 10.36
N VAL A 13 7.35 -5.40 11.02
CA VAL A 13 6.96 -5.65 12.41
C VAL A 13 5.53 -6.18 12.43
N GLN A 14 5.36 -7.38 12.96
CA GLN A 14 4.04 -7.93 13.21
C GLN A 14 3.49 -7.39 14.53
N THR A 15 2.37 -6.68 14.48
CA THR A 15 1.74 -6.07 15.66
C THR A 15 0.23 -5.96 15.49
N ARG A 16 -0.51 -6.05 16.60
CA ARG A 16 -1.97 -5.87 16.62
C ARG A 16 -2.40 -4.50 17.14
N HIS A 17 -1.53 -3.86 17.93
CA HIS A 17 -1.88 -2.67 18.72
C HIS A 17 -1.46 -1.35 18.05
N LEU A 18 -0.50 -1.39 17.12
CA LEU A 18 0.05 -0.18 16.49
C LEU A 18 -0.55 0.12 15.11
N ILE A 19 -1.43 -0.75 14.60
CA ILE A 19 -2.09 -0.57 13.30
C ILE A 19 -3.50 -0.04 13.56
N PRO A 20 -3.87 1.13 13.02
CA PRO A 20 -5.22 1.68 13.17
C PRO A 20 -6.28 0.65 12.73
N ALA A 21 -7.43 0.61 13.42
CA ALA A 21 -8.46 -0.42 13.19
C ALA A 21 -9.01 -0.48 11.75
N ARG A 22 -8.85 0.60 10.98
CA ARG A 22 -9.29 0.68 9.57
C ARG A 22 -8.34 -0.01 8.57
N PHE A 23 -7.15 -0.41 9.02
CA PHE A 23 -6.10 -0.96 8.16
C PHE A 23 -5.57 -2.31 8.68
N ASP A 24 -5.14 -3.14 7.74
CA ASP A 24 -4.54 -4.46 7.98
C ASP A 24 -3.00 -4.45 7.83
N GLY A 25 -2.48 -3.41 7.21
CA GLY A 25 -1.07 -3.06 7.08
C GLY A 25 -0.90 -1.54 7.16
N TYR A 26 0.27 -1.09 7.61
CA TYR A 26 0.58 0.33 7.67
C TYR A 26 2.07 0.57 7.55
N THR A 27 2.48 1.44 6.63
CA THR A 27 3.89 1.76 6.41
C THR A 27 4.22 3.16 6.90
N VAL A 28 5.20 3.26 7.81
CA VAL A 28 5.76 4.52 8.31
C VAL A 28 7.23 4.58 7.93
N GLY A 29 7.50 5.24 6.81
CA GLY A 29 8.84 5.32 6.24
C GLY A 29 9.43 3.95 5.93
N PRO A 30 10.57 3.55 6.53
CA PRO A 30 11.16 2.23 6.31
C PRO A 30 10.55 1.14 7.20
N VAL A 31 9.56 1.44 8.03
CA VAL A 31 8.93 0.47 8.94
C VAL A 31 7.56 0.05 8.38
N VAL A 32 7.39 -1.25 8.17
CA VAL A 32 6.15 -1.87 7.71
C VAL A 32 5.50 -2.58 8.87
N LEU A 33 4.33 -2.13 9.30
CA LEU A 33 3.52 -2.75 10.33
C LEU A 33 2.46 -3.63 9.67
N VAL A 34 2.37 -4.90 10.07
CA VAL A 34 1.36 -5.83 9.54
C VAL A 34 0.72 -6.64 10.67
N ARG A 35 -0.54 -7.04 10.50
CA ARG A 35 -1.19 -7.93 11.47
C ARG A 35 -0.63 -9.35 11.36
N PRO A 36 -0.63 -10.15 12.44
CA PRO A 36 -0.33 -11.58 12.32
C PRO A 36 -1.30 -12.26 11.35
N GLY A 37 -0.78 -13.05 10.39
CA GLY A 37 -1.59 -13.70 9.35
C GLY A 37 -1.77 -12.89 8.06
N THR A 38 -1.14 -11.72 7.95
CA THR A 38 -1.16 -10.91 6.71
C THR A 38 -0.69 -11.70 5.49
N SER A 39 -1.44 -11.59 4.40
CA SER A 39 -1.13 -12.25 3.12
C SER A 39 0.15 -11.69 2.47
N ALA A 40 0.81 -12.50 1.65
CA ALA A 40 1.97 -12.06 0.89
C ALA A 40 1.65 -10.88 -0.04
N ALA A 41 0.41 -10.81 -0.56
CA ALA A 41 -0.04 -9.73 -1.42
C ALA A 41 -0.14 -8.40 -0.67
N LEU A 42 -0.75 -8.37 0.52
CA LEU A 42 -0.80 -7.16 1.34
C LEU A 42 0.60 -6.77 1.84
N LEU A 43 1.46 -7.74 2.14
CA LEU A 43 2.85 -7.44 2.47
C LEU A 43 3.60 -6.79 1.29
N ALA A 44 3.32 -7.19 0.05
CA ALA A 44 3.89 -6.56 -1.15
C ALA A 44 3.40 -5.12 -1.36
N HIS A 45 2.13 -4.85 -1.02
CA HIS A 45 1.57 -3.49 -0.97
C HIS A 45 2.40 -2.59 -0.04
N GLU A 46 2.54 -2.99 1.22
CA GLU A 46 3.26 -2.20 2.24
C GLU A 46 4.75 -2.02 1.89
N GLN A 47 5.40 -3.06 1.39
CA GLN A 47 6.79 -2.94 0.92
C GLN A 47 6.92 -1.92 -0.21
N THR A 48 5.90 -1.75 -1.06
CA THR A 48 5.93 -0.74 -2.11
C THR A 48 5.98 0.67 -1.53
N HIS A 49 5.24 0.94 -0.45
CA HIS A 49 5.35 2.23 0.25
C HIS A 49 6.73 2.46 0.86
N ALA A 50 7.35 1.43 1.43
CA ALA A 50 8.72 1.55 1.93
C ALA A 50 9.72 1.84 0.80
N ARG A 51 9.54 1.21 -0.37
CA ARG A 51 10.34 1.52 -1.57
C ARG A 51 10.12 2.97 -2.03
N GLN A 52 8.87 3.43 -2.06
CA GLN A 52 8.53 4.81 -2.41
C GLN A 52 9.16 5.81 -1.44
N PHE A 53 9.20 5.48 -0.15
CA PHE A 53 9.87 6.29 0.85
C PHE A 53 11.35 6.49 0.50
N TRP A 54 12.09 5.42 0.21
CA TRP A 54 13.50 5.52 -0.19
C TRP A 54 13.69 6.24 -1.53
N ARG A 55 12.81 6.00 -2.50
CA ARG A 55 12.85 6.66 -3.82
C ARG A 55 12.73 8.17 -3.70
N TRP A 56 11.96 8.65 -2.72
CA TRP A 56 11.70 10.07 -2.51
C TRP A 56 12.37 10.62 -1.25
N LEU A 57 13.30 9.87 -0.64
CA LEU A 57 13.99 10.24 0.60
C LEU A 57 13.04 10.76 1.70
N GLY A 58 11.84 10.17 1.81
CA GLY A 58 10.80 10.55 2.76
C GLY A 58 9.91 11.73 2.39
N PHE A 59 10.18 12.46 1.30
CA PHE A 59 9.30 13.53 0.82
C PHE A 59 7.94 13.03 0.32
N ASN A 60 7.79 11.71 0.05
CA ASN A 60 6.53 11.15 -0.40
C ASN A 60 5.39 11.36 0.60
N GLY A 61 5.67 11.32 1.91
CA GLY A 61 4.67 11.49 2.97
C GLY A 61 4.08 12.90 2.97
N LEU A 62 4.90 13.92 2.78
CA LEU A 62 4.43 15.31 2.66
C LEU A 62 3.58 15.50 1.40
N LEU A 63 4.07 15.01 0.26
CA LEU A 63 3.34 15.10 -1.02
C LEU A 63 2.01 14.32 -0.99
N TYR A 64 1.94 13.21 -0.23
CA TYR A 64 0.72 12.42 -0.02
C TYR A 64 -0.39 13.22 0.69
N GLN A 65 0.00 14.08 1.64
CA GLN A 65 -0.95 14.93 2.37
C GLN A 65 -1.46 16.09 1.50
N VAL A 66 -0.59 16.67 0.67
CA VAL A 66 -0.90 17.88 -0.10
C VAL A 66 -1.61 17.60 -1.43
N SER A 67 -1.40 16.43 -2.06
CA SER A 67 -1.91 16.16 -3.41
C SER A 67 -2.61 14.81 -3.53
N ARG A 68 -3.92 14.84 -3.83
CA ARG A 68 -4.70 13.65 -4.18
C ARG A 68 -4.14 12.91 -5.39
N ARG A 69 -3.65 13.63 -6.40
CA ARG A 69 -3.00 13.02 -7.58
C ARG A 69 -1.74 12.26 -7.18
N TRP A 70 -0.96 12.81 -6.25
CA TRP A 70 0.22 12.14 -5.74
C TRP A 70 -0.14 10.88 -4.94
N ARG A 71 -1.16 11.02 -4.08
CA ARG A 71 -1.74 9.92 -3.33
C ARG A 71 -2.18 8.78 -4.24
N LEU A 72 -2.98 9.08 -5.26
CA LEU A 72 -3.44 8.13 -6.26
C LEU A 72 -2.27 7.40 -6.93
N ARG A 73 -1.21 8.12 -7.33
CA ARG A 73 -0.03 7.51 -7.96
C ARG A 73 0.66 6.52 -7.04
N LEU A 74 0.82 6.86 -5.76
CA LEU A 74 1.48 6.00 -4.78
C LEU A 74 0.64 4.76 -4.44
N GLU A 75 -0.65 4.95 -4.20
CA GLU A 75 -1.60 3.86 -3.94
C GLU A 75 -1.72 2.93 -5.15
N LEU A 76 -1.82 3.48 -6.37
CA LEU A 76 -1.96 2.68 -7.58
C LEU A 76 -0.73 1.78 -7.80
N GLU A 77 0.48 2.29 -7.57
CA GLU A 77 1.70 1.46 -7.62
C GLU A 77 1.67 0.33 -6.58
N ALA A 78 1.24 0.61 -5.36
CA ALA A 78 1.14 -0.37 -4.28
C ALA A 78 0.06 -1.43 -4.55
N TYR A 79 -1.11 -1.04 -5.03
CA TYR A 79 -2.18 -1.96 -5.41
C TYR A 79 -1.83 -2.79 -6.65
N ARG A 80 -1.07 -2.26 -7.60
CA ARG A 80 -0.54 -3.06 -8.72
C ARG A 80 0.44 -4.13 -8.24
N ALA A 81 1.32 -3.80 -7.30
CA ALA A 81 2.20 -4.79 -6.67
C ALA A 81 1.41 -5.86 -5.91
N GLN A 82 0.35 -5.46 -5.20
CA GLN A 82 -0.56 -6.38 -4.54
C GLN A 82 -1.28 -7.31 -5.53
N LEU A 83 -1.79 -6.75 -6.64
CA LEU A 83 -2.47 -7.50 -7.69
C LEU A 83 -1.53 -8.49 -8.38
N ALA A 84 -0.27 -8.12 -8.62
CA ALA A 84 0.73 -9.01 -9.21
C ALA A 84 0.98 -10.27 -8.35
N VAL A 85 0.81 -10.16 -7.02
CA VAL A 85 0.96 -11.30 -6.09
C VAL A 85 -0.36 -12.03 -5.86
N ALA A 86 -1.49 -11.32 -5.78
CA ALA A 86 -2.82 -11.90 -5.53
C ALA A 86 -3.45 -12.56 -6.77
N GLY A 87 -3.08 -12.11 -7.97
CA GLY A 87 -3.65 -12.53 -9.25
C GLY A 87 -4.91 -11.76 -9.65
N SER A 88 -5.27 -11.86 -10.94
CA SER A 88 -6.37 -11.13 -11.58
C SER A 88 -7.75 -11.23 -10.88
N PRO A 89 -8.15 -12.36 -10.25
CA PRO A 89 -9.43 -12.42 -9.54
C PRO A 89 -9.58 -11.38 -8.43
N ALA A 90 -8.46 -10.90 -7.85
CA ALA A 90 -8.49 -9.89 -6.80
C ALA A 90 -8.77 -8.47 -7.32
N ALA A 91 -8.67 -8.21 -8.63
CA ALA A 91 -8.72 -6.87 -9.20
C ALA A 91 -9.99 -6.07 -8.82
N LEU A 92 -11.15 -6.74 -8.80
CA LEU A 92 -12.43 -6.09 -8.45
C LEU A 92 -12.49 -5.68 -6.97
N GLN A 93 -11.98 -6.52 -6.07
CA GLN A 93 -11.93 -6.22 -4.64
C GLN A 93 -10.91 -5.10 -4.34
N LEU A 94 -9.77 -5.14 -5.03
CA LEU A 94 -8.74 -4.11 -4.91
C LEU A 94 -9.21 -2.76 -5.47
N SER A 95 -9.97 -2.74 -6.57
CA SER A 95 -10.54 -1.50 -7.11
C SER A 95 -11.57 -0.87 -6.17
N ALA A 96 -12.44 -1.68 -5.54
CA ALA A 96 -13.37 -1.20 -4.50
C ALA A 96 -12.61 -0.61 -3.30
N SER A 97 -11.52 -1.27 -2.89
CA SER A 97 -10.70 -0.78 -1.78
C SER A 97 -10.01 0.54 -2.14
N LEU A 98 -9.48 0.66 -3.35
CA LEU A 98 -8.79 1.86 -3.82
C LEU A 98 -9.75 3.06 -3.96
N SER A 99 -10.96 2.86 -4.50
CA SER A 99 -11.92 3.95 -4.69
C SER A 99 -12.57 4.43 -3.39
N SER A 100 -12.81 3.52 -2.43
CA SER A 100 -13.47 3.84 -1.16
C SER A 100 -12.52 4.36 -0.08
N LYS A 101 -11.20 4.17 -0.26
CA LYS A 101 -10.18 4.62 0.70
C LYS A 101 -9.44 5.85 0.17
N TYR A 102 -8.67 6.46 1.06
CA TYR A 102 -7.67 7.47 0.74
C TYR A 102 -8.17 8.79 0.13
N ASP A 103 -9.48 9.03 0.05
CA ASP A 103 -10.07 10.30 -0.46
C ASP A 103 -9.50 10.67 -1.84
N LEU A 104 -9.56 9.71 -2.78
CA LEU A 104 -8.96 9.84 -4.12
C LEU A 104 -9.89 10.44 -5.16
N ASP A 105 -11.18 10.58 -4.84
CA ASP A 105 -12.20 11.16 -5.73
C ASP A 105 -12.26 10.46 -7.11
N ILE A 106 -12.27 9.12 -7.09
CA ILE A 106 -12.38 8.26 -8.27
C ILE A 106 -13.46 7.20 -8.06
N THR A 107 -14.12 6.76 -9.14
CA THR A 107 -15.09 5.66 -9.07
C THR A 107 -14.40 4.30 -9.01
N GLN A 108 -15.15 3.25 -8.63
CA GLN A 108 -14.62 1.88 -8.66
C GLN A 108 -14.26 1.43 -10.09
N GLU A 109 -15.03 1.85 -11.09
CA GLU A 109 -14.77 1.54 -12.51
C GLU A 109 -13.50 2.24 -13.00
N GLU A 110 -13.26 3.47 -12.56
CA GLU A 110 -12.00 4.18 -12.84
C GLU A 110 -10.82 3.50 -12.15
N ALA A 111 -10.96 3.16 -10.86
CA ALA A 111 -9.96 2.41 -10.11
C ALA A 111 -9.63 1.06 -10.78
N TYR A 112 -10.65 0.33 -11.25
CA TYR A 112 -10.47 -0.93 -11.96
C TYR A 112 -9.69 -0.74 -13.26
N ARG A 113 -10.11 0.22 -14.10
CA ARG A 113 -9.40 0.56 -15.35
C ARG A 113 -7.95 0.94 -15.08
N LEU A 114 -7.67 1.74 -14.06
CA LEU A 114 -6.31 2.13 -13.70
C LEU A 114 -5.48 0.94 -13.20
N LEU A 115 -6.08 0.00 -12.49
CA LEU A 115 -5.37 -1.18 -11.95
C LEU A 115 -5.04 -2.21 -13.03
N THR A 116 -5.91 -2.37 -14.03
CA THR A 116 -5.76 -3.38 -15.08
C THR A 116 -5.15 -2.86 -16.38
N ALA A 117 -4.85 -1.56 -16.47
CA ALA A 117 -4.12 -0.93 -17.58
C ALA A 117 -2.61 -1.14 -17.46
#